data_AF-A0A1B1YWH0-F1
#
_entry.id   AF-A0A1B1YWH0-F1
#
_cell.length_a   1.000
_cell.length_b   1.000
_cell.length_c   1.000
_cell.angle_alpha   90.00
_cell.angle_beta   90.00
_cell.angle_gamma   90.00
#
_symmetry.space_group_name_H-M   'P 1'
#
loop_
_entity.id
_entity.type
_entity.pdbx_description
1 polymer ?
#
loop_
_entity_poly.entity_id
_entity_poly.type
_entity_poly.pdbx_seq_one_letter_code
_entity_poly.pdbx_strand_id
1 'polypeptide(L)'
;MADPVATAALAALDSAVKGLAWPPPPAGLSRQLNLSPNSIRPRGLGGYVGEHTAPRGAVRARLLDAILELRVSGGSDAAAGDYLRSLAGTLLTQQRGDLRAQGIERLRRHADDGVDPRQARFDVRFEYRHLPVASEGLIDTIDLGFDTNLTPYRARYRFDLAMRTLAGASAPLAGFVPADDTDLNAASPVGAWSYDALAGCIVQTAATRGGALAVSDSRKAGAQLLWRLDGAPLALAHFIAVVEFESTSQDGIGLVFGRTGANERLHFLASQRNGYHLFGRKAGVGAWSVIGEPAAAGFTTGVRHTLTVTVFDHTLRAALDGVQTLEVQAQTPVPAGEIGFFTHGNDGARFHRVRLIELL
;
A
#
# COMPACT_ATOMS: atom_id res chain seq x y z
N MET A 1 -13.87 -11.46 -24.44
CA MET A 1 -12.46 -11.67 -24.03
C MET A 1 -12.36 -13.10 -23.49
N ALA A 2 -11.44 -13.93 -23.99
CA ALA A 2 -11.31 -15.31 -23.53
C ALA A 2 -10.75 -15.35 -22.09
N ASP A 3 -11.31 -16.18 -21.20
CA ASP A 3 -10.83 -16.35 -19.82
C ASP A 3 -9.45 -17.04 -19.84
N PRO A 4 -8.35 -16.35 -19.48
CA PRO A 4 -7.00 -16.91 -19.58
C PRO A 4 -6.81 -18.12 -18.67
N VAL A 5 -7.54 -18.21 -17.55
CA VAL A 5 -7.48 -19.35 -16.63
C VAL A 5 -8.14 -20.58 -17.26
N ALA A 6 -9.23 -20.38 -18.03
CA ALA A 6 -9.88 -21.46 -18.77
C ALA A 6 -8.97 -22.02 -19.88
N THR A 7 -8.28 -21.16 -20.61
CA THR A 7 -7.29 -21.57 -21.63
C THR A 7 -6.15 -22.37 -21.01
N ALA A 8 -5.59 -21.90 -19.89
CA ALA A 8 -4.53 -22.62 -19.18
C ALA A 8 -5.01 -23.99 -18.65
N ALA A 9 -6.26 -24.09 -18.20
CA ALA A 9 -6.83 -25.34 -17.72
C ALA A 9 -6.97 -26.41 -18.80
N LEU A 10 -7.32 -26.03 -20.03
CA LEU A 10 -7.39 -26.94 -21.17
C LEU A 10 -6.00 -27.48 -21.56
N ALA A 11 -5.00 -26.61 -21.58
CA ALA A 11 -3.61 -27.00 -21.83
C ALA A 11 -3.08 -27.95 -20.74
N ALA A 12 -3.41 -27.67 -19.48
CA ALA A 12 -3.03 -28.52 -18.35
C ALA A 12 -3.68 -29.90 -18.41
N LEU A 13 -4.95 -30.00 -18.83
CA LEU A 13 -5.62 -31.29 -19.02
C LEU A 13 -4.96 -32.11 -20.13
N ASP A 14 -4.65 -31.50 -21.27
CA ASP A 14 -3.95 -32.19 -22.37
C ASP A 14 -2.57 -32.72 -21.91
N SER A 15 -1.83 -31.89 -21.17
CA SER A 15 -0.54 -32.28 -20.58
C SER A 15 -0.68 -33.43 -19.58
N ALA A 16 -1.68 -33.38 -18.69
CA ALA A 16 -1.95 -34.43 -17.71
C ALA A 16 -2.27 -35.77 -18.39
N VAL A 17 -3.15 -35.77 -19.39
CA VAL A 17 -3.51 -37.00 -20.14
C VAL A 17 -2.30 -37.58 -20.89
N LYS A 18 -1.47 -36.74 -21.51
CA LYS A 18 -0.24 -37.17 -22.17
C LYS A 18 0.81 -37.71 -21.18
N GLY A 19 0.82 -37.19 -19.95
CA GLY A 19 1.71 -37.61 -18.86
C GLY A 19 1.29 -38.91 -18.15
N LEU A 20 0.14 -39.50 -18.49
CA LEU A 20 -0.27 -40.79 -17.96
C LEU A 20 0.71 -41.90 -18.39
N ALA A 21 0.85 -42.94 -17.57
CA ALA A 21 1.64 -44.11 -17.92
C ALA A 21 0.92 -44.90 -19.03
N TRP A 22 1.49 -44.85 -20.23
CA TRP A 22 0.94 -45.53 -21.40
C TRP A 22 1.89 -46.64 -21.88
N PRO A 23 1.41 -47.88 -22.07
CA PRO A 23 2.15 -48.92 -22.76
C PRO A 23 2.67 -48.43 -24.13
N PRO A 24 3.88 -48.82 -24.55
CA PRO A 24 4.38 -48.51 -25.88
C PRO A 24 3.58 -49.28 -26.94
N PRO A 25 3.38 -48.71 -28.15
CA PRO A 25 2.70 -49.42 -29.23
C PRO A 25 3.54 -50.61 -29.71
N PRO A 26 2.95 -51.80 -29.88
CA PRO A 26 3.60 -52.93 -30.55
C PRO A 26 3.98 -52.59 -31.99
N ALA A 27 4.92 -53.36 -32.57
CA ALA A 27 5.36 -53.15 -33.94
C ALA A 27 4.17 -53.19 -34.94
N GLY A 28 4.10 -52.20 -35.82
CA GLY A 28 3.03 -52.07 -36.82
C GLY A 28 1.71 -51.50 -36.28
N LEU A 29 1.64 -51.11 -35.00
CA LEU A 29 0.52 -50.39 -34.41
C LEU A 29 0.90 -48.95 -34.05
N SER A 30 -0.09 -48.06 -34.03
CA SER A 30 0.02 -46.69 -33.52
C SER A 30 -1.19 -46.33 -32.67
N ARG A 31 -1.01 -45.44 -31.69
CA ARG A 31 -2.07 -44.89 -30.84
C ARG A 31 -2.30 -43.42 -31.14
N GLN A 32 -3.57 -43.02 -31.19
CA GLN A 32 -4.00 -41.63 -31.19
C GLN A 32 -4.82 -41.35 -29.92
N LEU A 33 -4.62 -40.16 -29.35
CA LEU A 33 -5.34 -39.66 -28.18
C LEU A 33 -6.08 -38.40 -28.62
N ASN A 34 -7.40 -38.44 -28.57
CA ASN A 34 -8.24 -37.27 -28.85
C ASN A 34 -8.98 -36.89 -27.57
N LEU A 35 -8.87 -35.63 -27.17
CA LEU A 35 -9.49 -35.12 -25.97
C LEU A 35 -10.53 -34.06 -26.35
N SER A 36 -11.78 -34.28 -25.96
CA SER A 36 -12.90 -33.38 -26.23
C SER A 36 -13.48 -32.86 -24.92
N PRO A 37 -13.24 -31.58 -24.55
CA PRO A 37 -13.83 -30.99 -23.36
C PRO A 37 -15.34 -30.79 -23.56
N ASN A 38 -16.15 -31.27 -22.62
CA ASN A 38 -17.60 -31.11 -22.63
C ASN A 38 -18.04 -29.85 -21.88
N SER A 39 -17.38 -29.56 -20.75
CA SER A 39 -17.67 -28.37 -19.97
C SER A 39 -16.44 -27.89 -19.20
N ILE A 40 -16.39 -26.58 -19.00
CA ILE A 40 -15.44 -25.92 -18.11
C ILE A 40 -16.19 -24.95 -17.22
N ARG A 41 -15.99 -25.05 -15.91
CA ARG A 41 -16.67 -24.20 -14.93
C ARG A 41 -15.72 -23.77 -13.80
N PRO A 42 -15.96 -22.61 -13.17
CA PRO A 42 -15.26 -22.26 -11.94
C PRO A 42 -15.52 -23.31 -10.85
N ARG A 43 -14.49 -23.57 -10.01
CA ARG A 43 -14.62 -24.35 -8.78
C ARG A 43 -14.45 -23.43 -7.57
N GLY A 44 -15.25 -23.63 -6.52
CA GLY A 44 -15.29 -22.71 -5.38
C GLY A 44 -16.14 -21.46 -5.66
N LEU A 45 -15.92 -20.39 -4.88
CA LEU A 45 -16.72 -19.16 -4.99
C LEU A 45 -16.25 -18.33 -6.18
N GLY A 46 -16.98 -18.38 -7.31
CA GLY A 46 -16.58 -17.68 -8.53
C GLY A 46 -15.24 -18.16 -9.14
N GLY A 47 -14.76 -19.34 -8.71
CA GLY A 47 -13.46 -19.87 -9.11
C GLY A 47 -12.37 -19.72 -8.05
N TYR A 48 -12.62 -19.01 -6.95
CA TYR A 48 -11.69 -18.90 -5.84
C TYR A 48 -11.74 -20.13 -4.94
N VAL A 49 -10.58 -20.70 -4.63
CA VAL A 49 -10.46 -21.91 -3.78
C VAL A 49 -9.51 -21.76 -2.59
N GLY A 50 -8.88 -20.59 -2.42
CA GLY A 50 -8.01 -20.29 -1.28
C GLY A 50 -6.88 -19.34 -1.66
N GLU A 51 -5.98 -19.12 -0.71
CA GLU A 51 -4.76 -18.33 -0.92
C GLU A 51 -3.53 -19.25 -1.03
N HIS A 52 -2.60 -18.85 -1.88
CA HIS A 52 -1.24 -19.37 -1.89
C HIS A 52 -0.37 -18.47 -0.99
N THR A 53 0.59 -19.06 -0.27
CA THR A 53 1.40 -18.30 0.69
C THR A 53 2.70 -17.76 0.09
N ALA A 54 3.24 -18.39 -0.96
CA ALA A 54 4.52 -17.98 -1.58
C ALA A 54 4.66 -18.45 -3.03
N PRO A 55 4.39 -17.62 -4.06
CA PRO A 55 3.99 -16.21 -3.98
C PRO A 55 2.58 -16.06 -3.40
N ARG A 56 2.33 -14.92 -2.76
CA ARG A 56 1.07 -14.69 -2.04
C ARG A 56 -0.02 -14.24 -2.99
N GLY A 57 -1.14 -14.95 -3.06
CA GLY A 57 -2.24 -14.50 -3.92
C GLY A 57 -3.37 -15.51 -4.04
N ALA A 58 -4.44 -15.10 -4.70
CA ALA A 58 -5.61 -15.94 -4.89
C ALA A 58 -5.31 -17.16 -5.77
N VAL A 59 -5.61 -18.37 -5.24
CA VAL A 59 -5.63 -19.59 -6.04
C VAL A 59 -6.99 -19.67 -6.73
N ARG A 60 -6.96 -19.72 -8.07
CA ARG A 60 -8.17 -19.87 -8.88
C ARG A 60 -8.23 -21.28 -9.46
N ALA A 61 -9.40 -21.91 -9.42
CA ALA A 61 -9.59 -23.24 -9.95
C ALA A 61 -10.64 -23.32 -11.06
N ARG A 62 -10.44 -24.28 -11.96
CA ARG A 62 -11.39 -24.69 -12.99
C ARG A 62 -11.63 -26.18 -12.87
N LEU A 63 -12.88 -26.57 -13.04
CA LEU A 63 -13.28 -27.96 -13.15
C LEU A 63 -13.69 -28.23 -14.59
N LEU A 64 -13.08 -29.27 -15.16
CA LEU A 64 -13.29 -29.70 -16.53
C LEU A 64 -13.90 -31.10 -16.51
N ASP A 65 -14.93 -31.29 -17.32
CA ASP A 65 -15.47 -32.61 -17.67
C ASP A 65 -15.18 -32.80 -19.17
N ALA A 66 -14.53 -33.90 -19.55
CA ALA A 66 -14.06 -34.17 -20.91
C ALA A 66 -14.21 -35.65 -21.28
N ILE A 67 -14.22 -35.94 -22.58
CA ILE A 67 -14.13 -37.30 -23.13
C ILE A 67 -12.74 -37.50 -23.70
N LEU A 68 -12.05 -38.53 -23.22
CA LEU A 68 -10.82 -39.04 -23.81
C LEU A 68 -11.15 -40.21 -24.73
N GLU A 69 -10.84 -40.06 -26.00
CA GLU A 69 -10.96 -41.09 -27.02
C GLU A 69 -9.57 -41.66 -27.35
N LEU A 70 -9.45 -42.97 -27.22
CA LEU A 70 -8.28 -43.75 -27.63
C LEU A 70 -8.61 -44.43 -28.95
N ARG A 71 -7.74 -44.26 -29.95
CA ARG A 71 -7.85 -44.97 -31.22
C ARG A 71 -6.54 -45.69 -31.54
N VAL A 72 -6.65 -46.93 -31.98
CA VAL A 72 -5.52 -47.75 -32.45
C VAL A 72 -5.60 -47.93 -33.97
N SER A 73 -4.48 -47.72 -34.65
CA SER A 73 -4.36 -47.88 -36.11
C SER A 73 -3.22 -48.82 -36.47
N GLY A 74 -3.31 -49.46 -37.64
CA GLY A 74 -2.37 -50.49 -38.11
C GLY A 74 -2.71 -51.90 -37.60
N GLY A 75 -1.95 -52.90 -38.05
CA GLY A 75 -2.05 -54.31 -37.62
C GLY A 75 -3.41 -54.99 -37.86
N SER A 76 -3.52 -56.23 -37.40
CA SER A 76 -4.78 -57.00 -37.41
C SER A 76 -5.74 -56.50 -36.33
N ASP A 77 -7.05 -56.73 -36.50
CA ASP A 77 -8.06 -56.32 -35.52
C ASP A 77 -7.86 -56.98 -34.15
N ALA A 78 -7.42 -58.25 -34.14
CA ALA A 78 -7.08 -58.95 -32.90
C ALA A 78 -5.93 -58.26 -32.15
N ALA A 79 -4.83 -57.94 -32.84
CA ALA A 79 -3.68 -57.27 -32.22
C ALA A 79 -4.03 -55.84 -31.75
N ALA A 80 -4.84 -55.11 -32.54
CA ALA A 80 -5.32 -53.79 -32.15
C ALA A 80 -6.24 -53.84 -30.92
N GLY A 81 -7.15 -54.82 -30.86
CA GLY A 81 -8.04 -55.04 -29.72
C GLY A 81 -7.29 -55.47 -28.46
N ASP A 82 -6.27 -56.32 -28.58
CA ASP A 82 -5.40 -56.71 -27.46
C ASP A 82 -4.65 -55.51 -26.89
N TYR A 83 -4.07 -54.69 -27.77
CA TYR A 83 -3.38 -53.48 -27.36
C TYR A 83 -4.33 -52.46 -26.72
N LEU A 84 -5.52 -52.25 -27.29
CA LEU A 84 -6.54 -51.36 -26.72
C LEU A 84 -6.99 -51.83 -25.33
N ARG A 85 -7.19 -53.14 -25.13
CA ARG A 85 -7.49 -53.71 -23.81
C ARG A 85 -6.35 -53.48 -22.82
N SER A 86 -5.09 -53.61 -23.26
CA SER A 86 -3.92 -53.28 -22.43
C SER A 86 -3.88 -51.80 -22.04
N LEU A 87 -4.20 -50.89 -22.97
CA LEU A 87 -4.29 -49.46 -22.70
C LEU A 87 -5.38 -49.15 -21.66
N ALA A 88 -6.60 -49.67 -21.89
CA ALA A 88 -7.73 -49.50 -20.99
C ALA A 88 -7.45 -50.09 -19.60
N GLY A 89 -6.85 -51.28 -19.54
CA GLY A 89 -6.44 -51.93 -18.30
C GLY A 89 -5.42 -51.10 -17.53
N THR A 90 -4.42 -50.54 -18.22
CA THR A 90 -3.41 -49.69 -17.58
C THR A 90 -4.03 -48.42 -17.01
N LEU A 91 -4.90 -47.74 -17.77
CA LEU A 91 -5.59 -46.54 -17.30
C LEU A 91 -6.45 -46.78 -16.06
N LEU A 92 -7.22 -47.86 -16.05
CA LEU A 92 -8.16 -48.17 -14.97
C LEU A 92 -7.48 -48.72 -13.72
N THR A 93 -6.23 -49.20 -13.84
CA THR A 93 -5.44 -49.72 -12.71
C THR A 93 -4.46 -48.71 -12.14
N GLN A 94 -4.37 -47.49 -12.70
CA GLN A 94 -3.55 -46.43 -12.13
C GLN A 94 -3.98 -46.10 -10.70
N GLN A 95 -3.01 -45.78 -9.85
CA GLN A 95 -3.30 -45.41 -8.48
C GLN A 95 -4.06 -44.08 -8.45
N ARG A 96 -5.11 -44.03 -7.62
CA ARG A 96 -5.91 -42.80 -7.44
C ARG A 96 -5.07 -41.62 -6.94
N GLY A 97 -4.02 -41.89 -6.16
CA GLY A 97 -3.08 -40.87 -5.69
C GLY A 97 -2.35 -40.18 -6.84
N ASP A 98 -1.82 -40.96 -7.78
CA ASP A 98 -1.10 -40.44 -8.95
C ASP A 98 -2.01 -39.63 -9.87
N LEU A 99 -3.23 -40.14 -10.14
CA LEU A 99 -4.23 -39.42 -10.90
C LEU A 99 -4.59 -38.08 -10.24
N ARG A 100 -4.78 -38.08 -8.91
CA ARG A 100 -5.09 -36.87 -8.14
C ARG A 100 -3.93 -35.88 -8.11
N ALA A 101 -2.69 -36.36 -8.02
CA ALA A 101 -1.49 -35.51 -8.11
C ALA A 101 -1.39 -34.81 -9.46
N GLN A 102 -1.88 -35.44 -10.53
CA GLN A 102 -1.99 -34.84 -11.87
C GLN A 102 -3.27 -34.01 -12.06
N GLY A 103 -4.14 -33.87 -11.07
CA GLY A 103 -5.41 -33.12 -11.16
C GLY A 103 -6.60 -33.92 -11.71
N ILE A 104 -6.43 -35.20 -12.06
CA ILE A 104 -7.52 -36.07 -12.55
C ILE A 104 -8.31 -36.59 -11.35
N GLU A 105 -9.52 -36.07 -11.16
CA GLU A 105 -10.40 -36.45 -10.06
C GLU A 105 -11.16 -37.75 -10.30
N ARG A 106 -11.48 -38.01 -11.57
CA ARG A 106 -12.22 -39.18 -12.02
C ARG A 106 -11.77 -39.56 -13.42
N LEU A 107 -11.48 -40.85 -13.59
CA LEU A 107 -11.27 -41.50 -14.86
C LEU A 107 -12.12 -42.78 -14.85
N ARG A 108 -13.03 -42.91 -15.80
CA ARG A 108 -13.84 -44.13 -15.94
C ARG A 108 -14.15 -44.39 -17.41
N ARG A 109 -14.40 -45.64 -17.74
CA ARG A 109 -14.88 -46.04 -19.06
C ARG A 109 -16.19 -45.32 -19.37
N HIS A 110 -16.32 -44.78 -20.58
CA HIS A 110 -17.55 -44.14 -21.03
C HIS A 110 -18.63 -45.22 -21.22
N ALA A 111 -19.89 -44.88 -20.95
CA ALA A 111 -20.97 -45.87 -20.94
C ALA A 111 -21.30 -46.39 -22.34
N ASP A 112 -21.05 -45.55 -23.36
CA ASP A 112 -21.33 -45.82 -24.76
C ASP A 112 -20.02 -46.03 -25.53
N ASP A 113 -19.38 -47.17 -25.27
CA ASP A 113 -18.28 -47.63 -26.11
C ASP A 113 -18.90 -48.19 -27.39
N GLY A 114 -18.76 -47.43 -28.47
CA GLY A 114 -19.29 -47.81 -29.78
C GLY A 114 -18.80 -49.18 -30.26
N VAL A 115 -19.37 -49.63 -31.38
CA VAL A 115 -19.11 -50.97 -31.95
C VAL A 115 -17.68 -51.14 -32.49
N ASP A 116 -16.89 -50.07 -32.61
CA ASP A 116 -15.53 -50.10 -33.17
C ASP A 116 -14.52 -50.78 -32.21
N PRO A 117 -14.00 -51.97 -32.54
CA PRO A 117 -13.06 -52.70 -31.68
C PRO A 117 -11.70 -52.01 -31.54
N ARG A 118 -11.43 -50.95 -32.31
CA ARG A 118 -10.18 -50.19 -32.30
C ARG A 118 -10.28 -48.88 -31.52
N GLN A 119 -11.42 -48.65 -30.85
CA GLN A 119 -11.71 -47.41 -30.14
C GLN A 119 -12.20 -47.67 -28.71
N ALA A 120 -11.74 -46.84 -27.77
CA ALA A 120 -12.28 -46.82 -26.40
C ALA A 120 -12.46 -45.37 -25.93
N ARG A 121 -13.51 -45.10 -25.16
CA ARG A 121 -13.79 -43.76 -24.62
C ARG A 121 -13.80 -43.76 -23.10
N PHE A 122 -13.36 -42.64 -22.52
CA PHE A 122 -13.29 -42.45 -21.09
C PHE A 122 -13.84 -41.09 -20.68
N ASP A 123 -14.67 -41.06 -19.63
CA ASP A 123 -15.02 -39.82 -18.96
C ASP A 123 -13.85 -39.38 -18.07
N VAL A 124 -13.36 -38.16 -18.29
CA VAL A 124 -12.31 -37.54 -17.49
C VAL A 124 -12.89 -36.34 -16.77
N ARG A 125 -12.73 -36.28 -15.45
CA ARG A 125 -12.98 -35.08 -14.64
C ARG A 125 -11.68 -34.57 -14.07
N PHE A 126 -11.39 -33.30 -14.30
CA PHE A 126 -10.08 -32.71 -14.02
C PHE A 126 -10.20 -31.36 -13.31
N GLU A 127 -9.43 -31.19 -12.25
CA GLU A 127 -9.29 -29.94 -11.52
C GLU A 127 -7.97 -29.27 -11.88
N TYR A 128 -8.06 -28.09 -12.48
CA TYR A 128 -6.93 -27.19 -12.66
C TYR A 128 -6.88 -26.19 -11.51
N ARG A 129 -5.70 -26.04 -10.89
CA ARG A 129 -5.41 -24.96 -9.93
C ARG A 129 -4.40 -24.01 -10.55
N HIS A 130 -4.84 -22.79 -10.81
CA HIS A 130 -3.97 -21.70 -11.20
C HIS A 130 -3.38 -21.07 -9.94
N LEU A 131 -2.09 -21.31 -9.75
CA LEU A 131 -1.32 -20.67 -8.70
C LEU A 131 -0.87 -19.28 -9.17
N PRO A 132 -0.85 -18.28 -8.27
CA PRO A 132 -0.27 -16.99 -8.60
C PRO A 132 1.21 -17.16 -9.00
N VAL A 133 1.66 -16.39 -9.99
CA VAL A 133 3.06 -16.36 -10.44
C VAL A 133 3.86 -15.21 -9.80
N ALA A 134 3.15 -14.24 -9.23
CA ALA A 134 3.71 -13.11 -8.47
C ALA A 134 2.78 -12.79 -7.31
N SER A 135 3.32 -12.18 -6.25
CA SER A 135 2.49 -11.80 -5.10
C SER A 135 1.52 -10.68 -5.48
N GLU A 136 0.24 -10.82 -5.12
CA GLU A 136 -0.73 -9.72 -5.23
C GLU A 136 -0.47 -8.68 -4.13
N GLY A 137 -0.71 -7.40 -4.43
CA GLY A 137 -0.61 -6.33 -3.43
C GLY A 137 -1.72 -6.49 -2.38
N LEU A 138 -1.34 -6.55 -1.11
CA LEU A 138 -2.30 -6.48 -0.01
C LEU A 138 -2.78 -5.02 0.11
N ILE A 139 -4.02 -4.81 0.56
CA ILE A 139 -4.39 -3.55 1.22
C ILE A 139 -4.20 -3.81 2.71
N ASP A 140 -3.00 -3.50 3.18
CA ASP A 140 -2.51 -3.81 4.53
C ASP A 140 -3.16 -2.93 5.60
N THR A 141 -3.70 -1.79 5.20
CA THR A 141 -4.22 -0.78 6.11
C THR A 141 -5.39 -0.08 5.43
N ILE A 142 -6.57 -0.17 6.04
CA ILE A 142 -7.69 0.72 5.74
C ILE A 142 -7.60 1.85 6.76
N ASP A 143 -7.07 2.99 6.33
CA ASP A 143 -6.96 4.18 7.16
C ASP A 143 -8.33 4.85 7.27
N LEU A 144 -9.07 4.50 8.32
CA LEU A 144 -10.30 5.21 8.69
C LEU A 144 -9.89 6.43 9.52
N GLY A 145 -9.34 7.45 8.89
CA GLY A 145 -9.07 8.73 9.54
C GLY A 145 -10.39 9.32 10.02
N PHE A 146 -10.70 9.26 11.32
CA PHE A 146 -11.93 9.85 11.86
C PHE A 146 -12.07 11.33 11.47
N ASP A 147 -10.96 12.06 11.38
CA ASP A 147 -10.93 13.46 10.96
C ASP A 147 -11.39 13.67 9.50
N THR A 148 -11.19 12.69 8.60
CA THR A 148 -11.70 12.80 7.22
C THR A 148 -13.23 12.71 7.15
N ASN A 149 -13.87 12.17 8.18
CA ASN A 149 -15.34 12.05 8.25
C ASN A 149 -16.01 13.27 8.94
N LEU A 150 -15.24 14.16 9.56
CA LEU A 150 -15.76 15.29 10.33
C LEU A 150 -15.80 16.61 9.54
N THR A 151 -15.33 16.62 8.30
CA THR A 151 -15.33 17.81 7.45
C THR A 151 -16.36 17.66 6.32
N PRO A 152 -17.01 18.75 5.87
CA PRO A 152 -17.96 18.69 4.74
C PRO A 152 -17.28 18.54 3.37
N TYR A 153 -15.95 18.51 3.32
CA TYR A 153 -15.16 18.53 2.09
C TYR A 153 -14.87 17.14 1.55
N ARG A 154 -14.53 17.08 0.25
CA ARG A 154 -13.96 15.86 -0.33
C ARG A 154 -12.48 15.80 0.00
N ALA A 155 -11.98 14.62 0.35
CA ALA A 155 -10.56 14.43 0.63
C ALA A 155 -9.79 14.06 -0.66
N ARG A 156 -8.72 14.81 -0.96
CA ARG A 156 -7.69 14.44 -1.93
C ARG A 156 -6.40 14.13 -1.18
N TYR A 157 -6.04 12.86 -1.16
CA TYR A 157 -4.75 12.45 -0.63
C TYR A 157 -3.60 13.03 -1.46
N ARG A 158 -2.63 13.69 -0.80
CA ARG A 158 -1.45 14.26 -1.46
C ARG A 158 -0.29 13.28 -1.41
N PHE A 159 0.12 12.88 -0.21
CA PHE A 159 1.20 11.92 0.00
C PHE A 159 1.19 11.39 1.44
N ASP A 160 1.93 10.31 1.64
CA ASP A 160 2.34 9.77 2.93
C ASP A 160 3.80 9.36 2.82
N LEU A 161 4.66 10.11 3.50
CA LEU A 161 6.10 9.96 3.46
C LEU A 161 6.59 9.56 4.83
N ALA A 162 6.96 8.29 4.98
CA ALA A 162 7.75 7.82 6.11
C ALA A 162 9.23 8.13 5.85
N MET A 163 9.90 8.92 6.68
CA MET A 163 11.26 9.40 6.44
C MET A 163 12.29 8.26 6.31
N ARG A 164 12.02 7.09 6.89
CA ARG A 164 12.82 5.87 6.66
C ARG A 164 12.94 5.46 5.18
N THR A 165 11.99 5.85 4.32
CA THR A 165 12.04 5.53 2.88
C THR A 165 13.04 6.40 2.12
N LEU A 166 13.55 7.47 2.73
CA LEU A 166 14.61 8.31 2.17
C LEU A 166 16.00 7.68 2.29
N ALA A 167 16.12 6.57 3.05
CA ALA A 167 17.39 5.87 3.23
C ALA A 167 17.95 5.37 1.88
N GLY A 168 19.22 5.66 1.62
CA GLY A 168 19.90 5.30 0.37
C GLY A 168 19.69 6.29 -0.79
N ALA A 169 18.85 7.32 -0.64
CA ALA A 169 18.78 8.40 -1.62
C ALA A 169 20.07 9.23 -1.62
N SER A 170 20.56 9.64 -2.79
CA SER A 170 21.75 10.50 -2.92
C SER A 170 21.53 11.91 -2.37
N ALA A 171 20.28 12.38 -2.38
CA ALA A 171 19.85 13.65 -1.81
C ALA A 171 18.53 13.46 -1.04
N PRO A 172 18.56 12.94 0.20
CA PRO A 172 17.36 12.62 1.00
C PRO A 172 16.42 13.82 1.22
N LEU A 173 16.97 15.03 1.25
CA LEU A 173 16.22 16.27 1.45
C LEU A 173 15.85 17.00 0.15
N ALA A 174 16.01 16.40 -1.03
CA ALA A 174 15.74 17.06 -2.31
C ALA A 174 14.30 17.57 -2.47
N GLY A 175 13.33 16.93 -1.80
CA GLY A 175 11.93 17.35 -1.76
C GLY A 175 11.60 18.40 -0.70
N PHE A 176 12.61 19.03 -0.09
CA PHE A 176 12.44 19.95 1.02
C PHE A 176 13.25 21.23 0.82
N VAL A 177 12.73 22.36 1.33
CA VAL A 177 13.41 23.65 1.23
C VAL A 177 13.51 24.30 2.62
N PRO A 178 14.73 24.51 3.17
CA PRO A 178 14.90 25.22 4.42
C PRO A 178 14.54 26.71 4.24
N ALA A 179 13.85 27.28 5.22
CA ALA A 179 13.39 28.67 5.16
C ALA A 179 13.25 29.29 6.56
N ASP A 180 14.34 29.81 7.11
CA ASP A 180 14.28 30.51 8.39
C ASP A 180 13.44 31.80 8.30
N ASP A 181 12.81 32.18 9.41
CA ASP A 181 12.23 33.51 9.51
C ASP A 181 13.29 34.60 9.43
N THR A 182 12.92 35.75 8.89
CA THR A 182 13.76 36.95 8.83
C THR A 182 13.92 37.66 10.19
N ASP A 183 12.98 37.43 11.11
CA ASP A 183 12.92 38.12 12.40
C ASP A 183 13.55 37.27 13.52
N LEU A 184 14.74 36.69 13.30
CA LEU A 184 15.47 35.95 14.35
C LEU A 184 16.12 36.89 15.37
N ASN A 185 16.50 36.36 16.53
CA ASN A 185 17.34 37.09 17.48
C ASN A 185 18.76 37.23 16.90
N ALA A 186 19.47 38.32 17.22
CA ALA A 186 20.77 38.62 16.59
C ALA A 186 21.83 37.51 16.77
N ALA A 187 21.80 36.78 17.88
CA ALA A 187 22.70 35.67 18.17
C ALA A 187 22.12 34.29 17.82
N SER A 188 20.96 34.24 17.17
CA SER A 188 20.31 32.98 16.81
C SER A 188 21.07 32.29 15.68
N PRO A 189 21.32 30.96 15.79
CA PRO A 189 21.88 30.21 14.67
C PRO A 189 20.85 30.08 13.53
N VAL A 190 21.36 29.85 12.31
CA VAL A 190 20.57 29.43 11.14
C VAL A 190 20.10 27.99 11.35
N GLY A 191 18.92 27.65 10.85
CA GLY A 191 18.33 26.32 10.93
C GLY A 191 19.24 25.26 10.29
N ALA A 192 19.50 24.18 11.04
CA ALA A 192 20.35 23.08 10.61
C ALA A 192 19.54 21.80 10.44
N TRP A 193 19.07 21.57 9.21
CA TRP A 193 18.27 20.41 8.83
C TRP A 193 19.13 19.32 8.20
N SER A 194 18.95 18.07 8.62
CA SER A 194 19.64 16.92 8.02
C SER A 194 18.79 15.65 8.09
N TYR A 195 19.19 14.62 7.36
CA TYR A 195 18.58 13.30 7.43
C TYR A 195 19.46 12.35 8.24
N ASP A 196 18.89 11.77 9.29
CA ASP A 196 19.51 10.72 10.11
C ASP A 196 19.07 9.37 9.56
N ALA A 197 19.95 8.72 8.79
CA ALA A 197 19.65 7.44 8.15
C ALA A 197 19.51 6.28 9.15
N LEU A 198 20.16 6.35 10.32
CA LEU A 198 20.08 5.30 11.34
C LEU A 198 18.74 5.37 12.07
N ALA A 199 18.30 6.58 12.44
CA ALA A 199 17.00 6.80 13.07
C ALA A 199 15.85 6.84 12.06
N GLY A 200 16.15 6.94 10.76
CA GLY A 200 15.16 7.05 9.68
C GLY A 200 14.28 8.30 9.81
N CYS A 201 14.88 9.45 10.14
CA CYS A 201 14.17 10.68 10.43
C CYS A 201 14.87 11.93 9.88
N ILE A 202 14.11 13.00 9.69
CA ILE A 202 14.65 14.34 9.47
C ILE A 202 14.87 14.99 10.83
N VAL A 203 16.03 15.62 11.03
CA VAL A 203 16.41 16.25 12.28
C VAL A 203 16.69 17.74 12.10
N GLN A 204 16.31 18.54 13.10
CA GLN A 204 16.70 19.93 13.26
C GLN A 204 17.61 20.01 14.49
N THR A 205 18.80 20.59 14.34
CA THR A 205 19.85 20.60 15.39
C THR A 205 20.32 22.00 15.82
N ALA A 206 19.65 23.06 15.40
CA ALA A 206 20.01 24.44 15.74
C ALA A 206 18.92 25.10 16.58
N ALA A 207 19.28 25.74 17.68
CA ALA A 207 18.35 26.45 18.57
C ALA A 207 17.86 27.80 17.96
N THR A 208 17.43 27.77 16.70
CA THR A 208 17.01 28.91 15.90
C THR A 208 15.73 29.52 16.47
N ARG A 209 15.81 30.78 16.90
CA ARG A 209 14.67 31.51 17.47
C ARG A 209 14.76 33.03 17.31
N GLY A 210 13.62 33.66 17.16
CA GLY A 210 13.37 35.06 17.46
C GLY A 210 12.30 35.20 18.53
N GLY A 211 12.37 36.28 19.32
CA GLY A 211 11.49 36.46 20.48
C GLY A 211 11.85 35.57 21.67
N ALA A 212 11.10 35.71 22.75
CA ALA A 212 11.18 34.86 23.93
C ALA A 212 10.40 33.56 23.75
N LEU A 213 10.82 32.53 24.49
CA LEU A 213 10.16 31.21 24.44
C LEU A 213 8.80 31.20 25.15
N ALA A 214 8.61 32.08 26.15
CA ALA A 214 7.39 32.16 26.94
C ALA A 214 6.15 32.41 26.08
N VAL A 215 5.01 31.87 26.50
CA VAL A 215 3.72 32.03 25.79
C VAL A 215 3.27 33.49 25.68
N SER A 216 3.71 34.35 26.60
CA SER A 216 3.38 35.78 26.62
C SER A 216 4.02 36.58 25.48
N ASP A 217 5.05 36.04 24.82
CA ASP A 217 5.65 36.64 23.62
C ASP A 217 5.08 35.95 22.38
N SER A 218 4.34 36.69 21.56
CA SER A 218 3.75 36.20 20.32
C SER A 218 4.77 35.99 19.20
N ARG A 219 5.97 36.58 19.32
CA ARG A 219 7.03 36.41 18.33
C ARG A 219 7.61 34.99 18.43
N LYS A 220 7.14 34.14 17.53
CA LYS A 220 7.64 32.77 17.35
C LYS A 220 8.32 32.65 15.98
N ALA A 221 9.43 33.38 15.80
CA ALA A 221 10.26 33.27 14.59
C ALA A 221 11.25 32.11 14.74
N GLY A 222 11.42 31.24 13.75
CA GLY A 222 12.24 30.04 13.90
C GLY A 222 12.68 29.42 12.58
N ALA A 223 13.15 28.17 12.66
CA ALA A 223 13.59 27.41 11.49
C ALA A 223 12.43 26.63 10.87
N GLN A 224 12.34 26.64 9.54
CA GLN A 224 11.30 25.95 8.78
C GLN A 224 11.91 25.00 7.76
N LEU A 225 11.21 23.91 7.47
CA LEU A 225 11.52 23.00 6.36
C LEU A 225 10.26 22.75 5.53
N LEU A 226 10.15 23.47 4.41
CA LEU A 226 8.97 23.48 3.55
C LEU A 226 8.91 22.22 2.68
N TRP A 227 7.71 21.66 2.52
CA TRP A 227 7.49 20.46 1.73
C TRP A 227 7.28 20.80 0.25
N ARG A 228 8.17 20.28 -0.61
CA ARG A 228 8.14 20.43 -2.06
C ARG A 228 8.49 19.10 -2.73
N LEU A 229 7.78 18.05 -2.35
CA LEU A 229 8.09 16.67 -2.77
C LEU A 229 8.04 16.48 -4.29
N ASP A 230 7.19 17.24 -4.99
CA ASP A 230 7.09 17.25 -6.46
C ASP A 230 7.90 18.39 -7.11
N GLY A 231 8.84 18.99 -6.36
CA GLY A 231 9.65 20.14 -6.80
C GLY A 231 8.92 21.49 -6.79
N ALA A 232 7.63 21.53 -6.47
CA ALA A 232 6.82 22.74 -6.42
C ALA A 232 6.24 23.01 -5.00
N PRO A 233 6.01 24.29 -4.64
CA PRO A 233 5.23 24.66 -3.46
C PRO A 233 3.85 24.00 -3.42
N LEU A 234 3.47 23.47 -2.26
CA LEU A 234 2.10 23.02 -1.98
C LEU A 234 1.26 24.25 -1.64
N ALA A 235 0.35 24.67 -2.51
CA ALA A 235 -0.53 25.83 -2.28
C ALA A 235 -1.85 25.40 -1.63
N LEU A 236 -1.81 25.02 -0.34
CA LEU A 236 -2.97 24.46 0.36
C LEU A 236 -3.63 25.50 1.27
N ALA A 237 -4.95 25.62 1.18
CA ALA A 237 -5.78 26.41 2.09
C ALA A 237 -6.51 25.53 3.12
N HIS A 238 -6.98 24.35 2.68
CA HIS A 238 -7.69 23.40 3.52
C HIS A 238 -6.97 22.04 3.51
N PHE A 239 -6.61 21.54 4.68
CA PHE A 239 -5.82 20.32 4.78
C PHE A 239 -5.97 19.62 6.13
N ILE A 240 -5.58 18.35 6.14
CA ILE A 240 -5.25 17.58 7.33
C ILE A 240 -3.80 17.13 7.17
N ALA A 241 -2.94 17.55 8.10
CA ALA A 241 -1.55 17.14 8.19
C ALA A 241 -1.36 16.27 9.44
N VAL A 242 -0.93 15.03 9.25
CA VAL A 242 -0.59 14.11 10.34
C VAL A 242 0.92 13.90 10.33
N VAL A 243 1.58 14.21 11.43
CA VAL A 243 3.04 14.18 11.56
C VAL A 243 3.45 13.37 12.77
N GLU A 244 4.32 12.40 12.55
CA GLU A 244 5.03 11.71 13.64
C GLU A 244 6.31 12.49 13.96
N PHE A 245 6.44 12.92 15.21
CA PHE A 245 7.62 13.63 15.69
C PHE A 245 8.12 13.08 17.03
N GLU A 246 9.37 13.36 17.33
CA GLU A 246 10.02 13.13 18.63
C GLU A 246 10.91 14.35 18.91
N SER A 247 11.14 14.69 20.18
CA SER A 247 12.08 15.76 20.52
C SER A 247 12.84 15.48 21.80
N THR A 248 14.15 15.71 21.79
CA THR A 248 14.98 15.74 23.01
C THR A 248 15.02 17.11 23.67
N SER A 249 14.66 18.16 22.93
CA SER A 249 14.48 19.51 23.45
C SER A 249 13.05 19.72 23.95
N GLN A 250 12.88 20.59 24.94
CA GLN A 250 11.57 20.95 25.50
C GLN A 250 10.94 22.17 24.80
N ASP A 251 11.65 22.77 23.84
CA ASP A 251 11.24 23.99 23.16
C ASP A 251 10.33 23.71 21.94
N GLY A 252 9.92 24.75 21.24
CA GLY A 252 8.80 24.70 20.29
C GLY A 252 9.04 23.80 19.08
N ILE A 253 8.09 22.90 18.81
CA ILE A 253 8.03 22.02 17.62
C ILE A 253 6.61 22.01 17.03
N GLY A 254 6.49 21.96 15.71
CA GLY A 254 5.19 21.91 15.06
C GLY A 254 5.25 22.13 13.55
N LEU A 255 4.29 22.88 13.04
CA LEU A 255 4.08 23.08 11.60
C LEU A 255 3.96 24.57 11.25
N VAL A 256 4.49 24.94 10.09
CA VAL A 256 4.18 26.19 9.39
C VAL A 256 3.21 25.88 8.26
N PHE A 257 2.25 26.76 8.01
CA PHE A 257 1.28 26.62 6.92
C PHE A 257 0.74 27.98 6.46
N GLY A 258 0.08 28.00 5.30
CA GLY A 258 -0.46 29.23 4.71
C GLY A 258 0.61 30.28 4.45
N ARG A 259 1.85 29.83 4.15
CA ARG A 259 2.97 30.73 3.88
C ARG A 259 2.92 31.22 2.44
N THR A 260 2.70 32.53 2.27
CA THR A 260 2.65 33.22 0.97
C THR A 260 3.95 33.97 0.65
N GLY A 261 4.84 34.10 1.63
CA GLY A 261 6.14 34.73 1.48
C GLY A 261 6.97 34.69 2.77
N ALA A 262 8.12 35.36 2.78
CA ALA A 262 9.06 35.32 3.92
C ALA A 262 8.48 35.85 5.24
N ASN A 263 7.51 36.76 5.16
CA ASN A 263 6.96 37.49 6.29
C ASN A 263 5.49 37.20 6.58
N GLU A 264 4.87 36.28 5.85
CA GLU A 264 3.46 35.95 5.98
C GLU A 264 3.32 34.44 6.12
N ARG A 265 2.82 34.01 7.28
CA ARG A 265 2.57 32.59 7.58
C ARG A 265 1.71 32.42 8.82
N LEU A 266 1.11 31.26 8.93
CA LEU A 266 0.55 30.74 10.16
C LEU A 266 1.42 29.60 10.69
N HIS A 267 1.23 29.26 11.96
CA HIS A 267 1.91 28.11 12.54
C HIS A 267 1.10 27.50 13.67
N PHE A 268 1.36 26.21 13.89
CA PHE A 268 1.10 25.52 15.14
C PHE A 268 2.42 25.25 15.84
N LEU A 269 2.46 25.42 17.16
CA LEU A 269 3.59 25.06 18.00
C LEU A 269 3.14 24.39 19.29
N ALA A 270 3.79 23.28 19.62
CA ALA A 270 3.78 22.64 20.93
C ALA A 270 5.10 22.88 21.65
N SER A 271 5.06 23.20 22.94
CA SER A 271 6.26 23.42 23.77
C SER A 271 6.06 22.78 25.14
N GLN A 272 6.92 21.82 25.49
CA GLN A 272 6.89 21.18 26.80
C GLN A 272 7.36 22.13 27.91
N ARG A 273 8.43 22.92 27.69
CA ARG A 273 9.00 23.81 28.70
C ARG A 273 8.01 24.85 29.18
N ASN A 274 7.25 25.42 28.25
CA ASN A 274 6.30 26.49 28.50
C ASN A 274 4.84 26.01 28.61
N GLY A 275 4.61 24.69 28.52
CA GLY A 275 3.29 24.08 28.70
C GLY A 275 2.20 24.65 27.81
N TYR A 276 2.49 24.94 26.53
CA TYR A 276 1.48 25.39 25.59
C TYR A 276 1.40 24.55 24.31
N HIS A 277 0.19 24.45 23.79
CA HIS A 277 -0.10 24.31 22.36
C HIS A 277 -0.76 25.62 21.88
N LEU A 278 -0.28 26.18 20.77
CA LEU A 278 -0.86 27.42 20.22
C LEU A 278 -0.87 27.43 18.70
N PHE A 279 -1.81 28.21 18.16
CA PHE A 279 -1.74 28.73 16.79
C PHE A 279 -1.28 30.19 16.83
N GLY A 280 -0.46 30.57 15.85
CA GLY A 280 0.00 31.96 15.74
C GLY A 280 0.15 32.40 14.29
N ARG A 281 0.28 33.70 14.08
CA ARG A 281 0.39 34.35 12.79
C ARG A 281 1.55 35.33 12.76
N LYS A 282 2.28 35.32 11.65
CA LYS A 282 3.13 36.42 11.19
C LYS A 282 2.42 37.10 10.02
N ALA A 283 2.11 38.39 10.15
CA ALA A 283 1.36 39.17 9.16
C ALA A 283 2.18 40.35 8.61
N GLY A 284 3.48 40.13 8.41
CA GLY A 284 4.46 41.17 8.07
C GLY A 284 5.66 41.16 9.01
N VAL A 285 6.62 42.07 8.75
CA VAL A 285 7.81 42.23 9.59
C VAL A 285 7.39 42.72 10.97
N GLY A 286 7.76 42.00 12.02
CA GLY A 286 7.42 42.38 13.41
C GLY A 286 5.94 42.23 13.79
N ALA A 287 5.05 41.86 12.87
CA ALA A 287 3.62 41.72 13.13
C ALA A 287 3.27 40.28 13.55
N TRP A 288 3.30 40.03 14.85
CA TRP A 288 3.09 38.70 15.45
C TRP A 288 1.87 38.67 16.36
N SER A 289 1.02 37.66 16.19
CA SER A 289 -0.13 37.43 17.07
C SER A 289 -0.37 35.94 17.33
N VAL A 290 -0.98 35.65 18.48
CA VAL A 290 -1.55 34.35 18.79
C VAL A 290 -2.99 34.32 18.27
N ILE A 291 -3.43 33.18 17.75
CA ILE A 291 -4.81 32.97 17.27
C ILE A 291 -5.57 32.18 18.35
N GLY A 292 -6.55 32.83 18.97
CA GLY A 292 -7.31 32.24 20.09
C GLY A 292 -6.49 32.15 21.38
N GLU A 293 -7.03 31.42 22.37
CA GLU A 293 -6.33 31.15 23.62
C GLU A 293 -5.45 29.91 23.50
N PRO A 294 -4.16 29.97 23.90
CA PRO A 294 -3.31 28.78 23.99
C PRO A 294 -3.89 27.74 24.92
N ALA A 295 -3.77 26.46 24.55
CA ALA A 295 -4.10 25.37 25.45
C ALA A 295 -2.94 25.09 26.42
N ALA A 296 -3.26 24.88 27.70
CA ALA A 296 -2.31 24.41 28.71
C ALA A 296 -1.97 22.92 28.46
N ALA A 297 -1.07 22.67 27.52
CA ALA A 297 -0.72 21.34 27.02
C ALA A 297 0.76 21.29 26.62
N GLY A 298 1.34 20.09 26.56
CA GLY A 298 2.73 19.88 26.16
C GLY A 298 2.92 18.50 25.55
N PHE A 299 4.17 18.06 25.47
CA PHE A 299 4.52 16.74 24.95
C PHE A 299 5.65 16.13 25.79
N THR A 300 5.81 14.81 25.74
CA THR A 300 6.87 14.14 26.51
C THR A 300 8.15 14.07 25.67
N THR A 301 9.25 14.62 26.15
CA THR A 301 10.54 14.53 25.44
C THR A 301 11.04 13.10 25.37
N GLY A 302 11.70 12.73 24.26
CA GLY A 302 12.21 11.38 24.01
C GLY A 302 11.14 10.33 23.72
N VAL A 303 9.89 10.77 23.51
CA VAL A 303 8.76 9.91 23.11
C VAL A 303 8.30 10.33 21.72
N ARG A 304 7.91 9.34 20.91
CA ARG A 304 7.29 9.58 19.61
C ARG A 304 5.81 9.93 19.80
N HIS A 305 5.43 11.04 19.21
CA HIS A 305 4.07 11.58 19.23
C HIS A 305 3.51 11.68 17.82
N THR A 306 2.19 11.64 17.72
CA THR A 306 1.44 11.92 16.48
C THR A 306 0.69 13.23 16.62
N LEU A 307 1.12 14.24 15.88
CA LEU A 307 0.44 15.53 15.74
C LEU A 307 -0.50 15.49 14.54
N THR A 308 -1.77 15.80 14.75
CA THR A 308 -2.73 16.11 13.68
C THR A 308 -3.06 17.58 13.71
N VAL A 309 -2.85 18.29 12.60
CA VAL A 309 -3.31 19.66 12.37
C VAL A 309 -4.33 19.66 11.25
N THR A 310 -5.54 20.13 11.55
CA THR A 310 -6.65 20.23 10.61
C THR A 310 -7.01 21.69 10.42
N VAL A 311 -7.07 22.12 9.17
CA VAL A 311 -7.34 23.50 8.76
C VAL A 311 -8.38 23.50 7.66
N PHE A 312 -9.46 24.25 7.85
CA PHE A 312 -10.46 24.51 6.79
C PHE A 312 -11.25 25.77 7.14
N ASP A 313 -11.58 26.59 6.14
CA ASP A 313 -12.21 27.90 6.34
C ASP A 313 -11.50 28.72 7.44
N HIS A 314 -12.22 29.02 8.51
CA HIS A 314 -11.77 29.72 9.70
C HIS A 314 -11.33 28.77 10.83
N THR A 315 -11.55 27.46 10.68
CA THR A 315 -11.31 26.48 11.75
C THR A 315 -9.87 25.99 11.71
N LEU A 316 -9.18 26.10 12.86
CA LEU A 316 -7.87 25.49 13.10
C LEU A 316 -8.01 24.52 14.28
N ARG A 317 -7.64 23.25 14.08
CA ARG A 317 -7.65 22.21 15.12
C ARG A 317 -6.30 21.55 15.22
N ALA A 318 -5.89 21.23 16.44
CA ALA A 318 -4.72 20.43 16.72
C ALA A 318 -5.05 19.31 17.71
N ALA A 319 -4.64 18.09 17.37
CA ALA A 319 -4.69 16.94 18.25
C ALA A 319 -3.29 16.35 18.43
N LEU A 320 -2.97 15.93 19.64
CA LEU A 320 -1.74 15.21 19.95
C LEU A 320 -2.12 13.83 20.47
N ASP A 321 -1.56 12.77 19.86
CA ASP A 321 -1.83 11.37 20.17
C ASP A 321 -3.34 11.02 20.18
N GLY A 322 -4.08 11.62 19.23
CA GLY A 322 -5.53 11.43 19.08
C GLY A 322 -6.39 12.25 20.04
N VAL A 323 -5.80 13.01 20.97
CA VAL A 323 -6.55 13.90 21.86
C VAL A 323 -6.54 15.31 21.28
N GLN A 324 -7.72 15.86 20.97
CA GLN A 324 -7.83 17.27 20.57
C GLN A 324 -7.38 18.16 21.73
N THR A 325 -6.36 18.97 21.46
CA THR A 325 -5.77 19.89 22.46
C THR A 325 -6.13 21.33 22.21
N LEU A 326 -6.43 21.70 20.96
CA LEU A 326 -6.73 23.07 20.60
C LEU A 326 -7.72 23.11 19.43
N GLU A 327 -8.71 23.99 19.53
CA GLU A 327 -9.62 24.36 18.45
C GLU A 327 -9.87 25.85 18.53
N VAL A 328 -9.59 26.57 17.44
CA VAL A 328 -9.77 28.02 17.38
C VAL A 328 -10.41 28.43 16.06
N GLN A 329 -11.10 29.56 16.09
CA GLN A 329 -11.64 30.21 14.90
C GLN A 329 -10.76 31.42 14.56
N ALA A 330 -10.08 31.35 13.41
CA ALA A 330 -9.29 32.45 12.87
C ALA A 330 -10.22 33.55 12.33
N GLN A 331 -9.81 34.81 12.51
CA GLN A 331 -10.58 35.96 12.00
C GLN A 331 -10.67 35.99 10.46
N THR A 332 -9.63 35.49 9.80
CA THR A 332 -9.57 35.37 8.34
C THR A 332 -9.28 33.92 7.97
N PRO A 333 -9.81 33.41 6.85
CA PRO A 333 -9.47 32.07 6.38
C PRO A 333 -7.97 31.93 6.17
N VAL A 334 -7.48 30.69 6.27
CA VAL A 334 -6.08 30.39 5.96
C VAL A 334 -5.85 30.58 4.46
N PRO A 335 -4.89 31.43 4.05
CA PRO A 335 -4.58 31.60 2.64
C PRO A 335 -3.96 30.32 2.08
N ALA A 336 -4.20 30.05 0.80
CA ALA A 336 -3.47 29.01 0.09
C ALA A 336 -1.97 29.34 0.11
N GLY A 337 -1.16 28.45 0.69
CA GLY A 337 0.27 28.71 0.83
C GLY A 337 1.06 27.49 1.26
N GLU A 338 2.37 27.66 1.35
CA GLU A 338 3.31 26.59 1.67
C GLU A 338 3.09 26.05 3.08
N ILE A 339 3.40 24.76 3.23
CA ILE A 339 3.33 23.99 4.48
C ILE A 339 4.66 23.27 4.71
N GLY A 340 5.03 23.10 5.98
CA GLY A 340 6.31 22.49 6.34
C GLY A 340 6.48 22.27 7.83
N PHE A 341 7.59 21.63 8.20
CA PHE A 341 8.00 21.53 9.60
C PHE A 341 8.44 22.87 10.14
N PHE A 342 8.24 23.07 11.44
CA PHE A 342 8.60 24.30 12.11
C PHE A 342 9.15 24.04 13.52
N THR A 343 10.23 24.72 13.87
CA THR A 343 10.85 24.67 15.19
C THR A 343 11.16 26.07 15.71
N HIS A 344 10.91 26.31 17.00
CA HIS A 344 11.22 27.57 17.69
C HIS A 344 12.12 27.31 18.90
N GLY A 345 13.42 27.55 18.73
CA GLY A 345 14.45 27.30 19.74
C GLY A 345 14.75 25.83 20.00
N ASN A 346 14.01 24.91 19.36
CA ASN A 346 14.16 23.47 19.52
C ASN A 346 15.28 22.94 18.62
N ASP A 347 16.38 22.52 19.25
CA ASP A 347 17.59 21.94 18.66
C ASP A 347 17.65 20.41 18.76
N GLY A 348 16.52 19.78 19.11
CA GLY A 348 16.41 18.34 19.32
C GLY A 348 15.25 17.71 18.57
N ALA A 349 14.70 18.39 17.55
CA ALA A 349 13.50 17.98 16.84
C ALA A 349 13.80 16.87 15.83
N ARG A 350 12.95 15.84 15.81
CA ARG A 350 13.01 14.70 14.90
C ARG A 350 11.64 14.46 14.28
N PHE A 351 11.57 14.31 12.97
CA PHE A 351 10.34 14.05 12.21
C PHE A 351 10.46 12.70 11.49
N HIS A 352 9.50 11.80 11.71
CA HIS A 352 9.56 10.41 11.27
C HIS A 352 8.61 10.10 10.12
N ARG A 353 7.46 10.77 10.07
CA ARG A 353 6.45 10.55 9.05
C ARG A 353 5.62 11.81 8.86
N VAL A 354 5.18 12.04 7.64
CA VAL A 354 4.17 13.03 7.33
C VAL A 354 3.16 12.44 6.38
N ARG A 355 1.88 12.63 6.68
CA ARG A 355 0.77 12.39 5.78
C ARG A 355 0.01 13.68 5.57
N LEU A 356 -0.30 13.96 4.31
CA LEU A 356 -0.99 15.18 3.93
C LEU A 356 -2.22 14.85 3.07
N ILE A 357 -3.35 15.38 3.51
CA ILE A 357 -4.63 15.28 2.83
C ILE A 357 -5.10 16.71 2.57
N GLU A 358 -5.47 16.99 1.34
CA GLU A 358 -6.12 18.24 0.94
C GLU A 358 -7.64 18.07 1.00
N LEU A 359 -8.32 19.13 1.43
CA LEU A 359 -9.78 19.17 1.50
C LEU A 359 -10.30 20.07 0.37
N LEU A 360 -11.17 19.50 -0.49
CA LEU A 360 -11.69 20.10 -1.72
C LEU A 360 -13.14 20.56 -1.60
#